data_AF-A0A960UBH9-F1
#
_entry.id   AF-A0A960UBH9-F1
#
_cell.length_a   1.000
_cell.length_b   1.000
_cell.length_c   1.000
_cell.angle_alpha   90.00
_cell.angle_beta   90.00
_cell.angle_gamma   90.00
#
_symmetry.space_group_name_H-M   'P 1'
#
loop_
_entity.id
_entity.type
_entity.pdbx_description
1 polymer ?
#
loop_
_entity_poly.entity_id
_entity_poly.type
_entity_poly.pdbx_seq_one_letter_code
_entity_poly.pdbx_strand_id
1 'polypeptide(L)'
;YDRHYTYKNFQKYLFNHGLMSIVAKTLLWTFYKGTETQDLFFYEGKWIDVEQKELVPDETYSIRLWHPVGKKLEDILSWREFFMEKEIKQAIKQVFREVYILTDAELETRVYSNRMAAHILKQHQFNTLAKGRTWSYSLLGAYDDGRDGEIARISIPEYNLSAEFWINEIYIEDSFNDAGIWNYVGTDQIRFIRDGKPEELLYIPPIVLSEVMRDTDLFVGVASVGNDPEWSDRGAVDTQHRNYWQTYSFGNLNETAKVRKQILERLLPRLKIAKVAEIKDKFLLIKGSIRTYKIHIGSTNILMEPNDEYLCIVADRKKDPQSKIFLPFEGDAGLSLLLSKAFLLAEDDKIVDSSIVSQIKK
;
A
#
# COMPACT_ATOMS: atom_id res chain seq x y z
N TYR A 1 4.16 -16.39 -8.96
CA TYR A 1 4.71 -15.84 -7.70
C TYR A 1 5.89 -16.64 -7.11
N ASP A 2 6.31 -17.78 -7.69
CA ASP A 2 7.35 -18.65 -7.09
C ASP A 2 8.38 -19.14 -8.13
N ARG A 3 8.96 -18.20 -8.88
CA ARG A 3 9.88 -18.52 -9.98
C ARG A 3 11.30 -18.73 -9.47
N HIS A 4 11.84 -19.92 -9.72
CA HIS A 4 13.25 -20.24 -9.49
C HIS A 4 14.07 -20.05 -10.76
N TYR A 5 15.25 -19.46 -10.61
CA TYR A 5 16.25 -19.29 -11.65
C TYR A 5 17.46 -20.16 -11.31
N THR A 6 18.05 -20.81 -12.31
CA THR A 6 19.42 -21.31 -12.15
C THR A 6 20.37 -20.12 -11.99
N TYR A 7 21.48 -20.29 -11.28
CA TYR A 7 22.48 -19.24 -11.11
C TYR A 7 22.89 -18.61 -12.45
N LYS A 8 23.22 -19.42 -13.45
CA LYS A 8 23.49 -18.99 -14.83
C LYS A 8 22.41 -18.07 -15.42
N ASN A 9 21.13 -18.45 -15.31
CA ASN A 9 20.03 -17.66 -15.88
C ASN A 9 19.80 -16.36 -15.09
N PHE A 10 19.92 -16.41 -13.77
CA PHE A 10 19.88 -15.22 -12.93
C PHE A 10 20.97 -14.23 -13.32
N GLN A 11 22.21 -14.69 -13.46
CA GLN A 11 23.34 -13.87 -13.89
C GLN A 11 23.09 -13.24 -15.27
N LYS A 12 22.65 -14.04 -16.25
CA LYS A 12 22.44 -13.59 -17.63
C LYS A 12 21.27 -12.61 -17.78
N TYR A 13 20.12 -12.93 -17.22
CA TYR A 13 18.86 -12.22 -17.53
C TYR A 13 18.48 -11.16 -16.49
N LEU A 14 19.08 -11.18 -15.30
CA LEU A 14 18.77 -10.23 -14.24
C LEU A 14 20.01 -9.47 -13.78
N PHE A 15 21.00 -10.17 -13.22
CA PHE A 15 22.07 -9.53 -12.45
C PHE A 15 23.11 -8.78 -13.31
N ASN A 16 23.51 -9.34 -14.46
CA ASN A 16 24.43 -8.72 -15.42
C ASN A 16 23.71 -8.16 -16.65
N HIS A 17 22.38 -8.19 -16.66
CA HIS A 17 21.60 -7.65 -17.77
C HIS A 17 21.67 -6.11 -17.77
N GLY A 18 21.86 -5.50 -18.94
CA GLY A 18 22.13 -4.05 -19.07
C GLY A 18 21.09 -3.14 -18.40
N LEU A 19 19.81 -3.51 -18.45
CA LEU A 19 18.73 -2.75 -17.83
C LEU A 19 18.27 -3.34 -16.47
N MET A 20 18.21 -4.67 -16.37
CA MET A 20 17.59 -5.31 -15.20
C MET A 20 18.53 -5.31 -13.99
N SER A 21 19.83 -5.17 -14.21
CA SER A 21 20.84 -5.15 -13.14
C SER A 21 20.61 -4.00 -12.16
N ILE A 22 20.12 -2.85 -12.64
CA ILE A 22 19.81 -1.68 -11.80
C ILE A 22 18.75 -2.03 -10.77
N VAL A 23 17.71 -2.75 -11.18
CA VAL A 23 16.65 -3.21 -10.27
C VAL A 23 17.17 -4.38 -9.44
N ALA A 24 17.72 -5.42 -10.07
CA ALA A 24 18.08 -6.66 -9.41
C ALA A 24 19.11 -6.48 -8.28
N LYS A 25 20.05 -5.55 -8.40
CA LYS A 25 21.04 -5.24 -7.37
C LYS A 25 20.48 -4.48 -6.16
N THR A 26 19.26 -3.92 -6.25
CA THR A 26 18.58 -3.25 -5.13
C THR A 26 17.64 -4.19 -4.35
N LEU A 27 17.58 -5.46 -4.75
CA LEU A 27 16.65 -6.45 -4.19
C LEU A 27 17.39 -7.51 -3.39
N LEU A 28 16.68 -8.03 -2.39
CA LEU A 28 17.07 -9.18 -1.60
C LEU A 28 16.68 -10.47 -2.35
N TRP A 29 17.51 -11.49 -2.31
CA TRP A 29 17.30 -12.74 -3.03
C TRP A 29 17.46 -13.93 -2.09
N THR A 30 16.65 -14.99 -2.28
CA THR A 30 16.86 -16.26 -1.58
C THR A 30 17.60 -17.23 -2.49
N PHE A 31 18.74 -17.68 -2.03
CA PHE A 31 19.62 -18.67 -2.66
C PHE A 31 19.35 -20.05 -2.05
N TYR A 32 19.32 -21.08 -2.89
CA TYR A 32 19.06 -22.46 -2.53
C TYR A 32 20.19 -23.36 -3.00
N LYS A 33 20.70 -24.21 -2.10
CA LYS A 33 21.64 -25.29 -2.40
C LYS A 33 21.17 -26.57 -1.73
N GLY A 34 20.49 -27.43 -2.50
CA GLY A 34 19.77 -28.57 -1.93
C GLY A 34 18.65 -28.10 -0.99
N THR A 35 18.72 -28.49 0.29
CA THR A 35 17.79 -28.08 1.35
C THR A 35 18.21 -26.80 2.08
N GLU A 36 19.45 -26.35 1.88
CA GLU A 36 19.96 -25.14 2.52
C GLU A 36 19.45 -23.91 1.77
N THR A 37 19.02 -22.91 2.54
CA THR A 37 18.53 -21.65 2.01
C THR A 37 19.20 -20.48 2.73
N GLN A 38 19.63 -19.48 1.97
CA GLN A 38 20.17 -18.23 2.51
C GLN A 38 19.58 -17.03 1.80
N ASP A 39 19.25 -16.01 2.56
CA ASP A 39 18.83 -14.73 2.01
C ASP A 39 20.06 -13.84 1.88
N LEU A 40 20.31 -13.31 0.68
CA LEU A 40 21.49 -12.53 0.37
C LEU A 40 21.12 -11.26 -0.37
N PHE A 41 21.80 -10.18 0.00
CA PHE A 41 21.74 -8.89 -0.65
C PHE A 41 23.10 -8.56 -1.27
N PHE A 42 23.09 -7.92 -2.45
CA PHE A 42 24.32 -7.50 -3.11
C PHE A 42 24.69 -6.09 -2.66
N TYR A 43 25.72 -5.97 -1.83
CA TYR A 43 26.17 -4.72 -1.23
C TYR A 43 27.68 -4.57 -1.38
N GLU A 44 28.13 -3.38 -1.78
CA GLU A 44 29.57 -3.05 -1.94
C GLU A 44 30.39 -4.09 -2.73
N GLY A 45 29.78 -4.65 -3.79
CA GLY A 45 30.44 -5.60 -4.69
C GLY A 45 30.37 -7.06 -4.24
N LYS A 46 29.69 -7.37 -3.13
CA LYS A 46 29.65 -8.69 -2.50
C LYS A 46 28.23 -9.14 -2.21
N TRP A 47 28.01 -10.45 -2.21
CA TRP A 47 26.79 -11.04 -1.67
C TRP A 47 26.97 -11.25 -0.17
N ILE A 48 26.09 -10.65 0.62
CA ILE A 48 26.13 -10.73 2.09
C ILE A 48 24.78 -11.19 2.64
N ASP A 49 24.81 -11.93 3.73
CA ASP A 49 23.61 -12.17 4.55
C ASP A 49 23.32 -11.00 5.50
N VAL A 50 22.31 -11.16 6.35
CA VAL A 50 21.87 -10.12 7.30
C VAL A 50 22.91 -9.83 8.38
N GLU A 51 23.77 -10.80 8.69
CA GLU A 51 24.90 -10.67 9.61
C GLU A 51 26.15 -10.08 8.92
N GLN A 52 26.02 -9.68 7.65
CA GLN A 52 27.07 -9.14 6.80
C GLN A 52 28.18 -10.15 6.49
N LYS A 53 27.90 -11.45 6.61
CA LYS A 53 28.81 -12.51 6.20
C LYS A 53 28.76 -12.67 4.70
N GLU A 54 29.93 -12.61 4.08
CA GLU A 54 30.08 -12.80 2.64
C GLU A 54 29.83 -14.25 2.22
N LEU A 55 29.07 -14.42 1.14
CA LEU A 55 28.92 -15.68 0.43
C LEU A 55 29.35 -15.49 -1.03
N VAL A 56 29.98 -16.51 -1.61
CA VAL A 56 30.24 -16.56 -3.06
C VAL A 56 29.36 -17.64 -3.67
N PRO A 57 28.23 -17.26 -4.30
CA PRO A 57 27.36 -18.24 -4.94
C PRO A 57 28.02 -18.86 -6.18
N ASP A 58 27.79 -20.16 -6.36
CA ASP A 58 28.27 -20.96 -7.49
C ASP A 58 27.11 -21.44 -8.40
N GLU A 59 27.43 -22.15 -9.47
CA GLU A 59 26.44 -22.65 -10.45
C GLU A 59 25.46 -23.71 -9.90
N THR A 60 25.71 -24.24 -8.69
CA THR A 60 24.81 -25.21 -8.04
C THR A 60 23.62 -24.55 -7.37
N TYR A 61 23.63 -23.22 -7.22
CA TYR A 61 22.53 -22.50 -6.61
C TYR A 61 21.33 -22.33 -7.56
N SER A 62 20.14 -22.46 -6.99
CA SER A 62 18.94 -21.83 -7.56
C SER A 62 18.59 -20.57 -6.77
N ILE A 63 18.02 -19.59 -7.43
CA ILE A 63 17.75 -18.27 -6.88
C ILE A 63 16.28 -17.95 -7.10
N ARG A 64 15.62 -17.38 -6.09
CA ARG A 64 14.31 -16.74 -6.24
C ARG A 64 14.35 -15.34 -5.65
N LEU A 65 13.41 -14.51 -6.08
CA LEU A 65 13.19 -13.21 -5.43
C LEU A 65 12.75 -13.44 -3.98
N TRP A 66 13.42 -12.79 -3.04
CA TRP A 66 13.05 -12.90 -1.63
C TRP A 66 11.62 -12.38 -1.39
N HIS A 67 10.88 -13.07 -0.54
CA HIS A 67 9.52 -12.70 -0.15
C HIS A 67 9.36 -12.83 1.37
N PRO A 68 8.67 -11.90 2.05
CA PRO A 68 8.53 -11.94 3.51
C PRO A 68 7.59 -13.07 4.00
N VAL A 69 6.63 -13.50 3.20
CA VAL A 69 5.77 -14.64 3.54
C VAL A 69 6.62 -15.90 3.77
N GLY A 70 6.40 -16.55 4.91
CA GLY A 70 7.13 -17.75 5.32
C GLY A 70 8.49 -17.48 5.95
N LYS A 71 8.90 -16.21 6.09
CA LYS A 71 10.10 -15.83 6.85
C LYS A 71 9.75 -15.54 8.30
N LYS A 72 10.72 -15.74 9.21
CA LYS A 72 10.53 -15.37 10.61
C LYS A 72 10.47 -13.86 10.73
N LEU A 73 9.69 -13.38 11.71
CA LEU A 73 9.56 -11.96 11.97
C LEU A 73 10.93 -11.32 12.29
N GLU A 74 11.76 -12.01 13.06
CA GLU A 74 13.12 -11.58 13.41
C GLU A 74 13.99 -11.35 12.17
N ASP A 75 13.96 -12.26 11.18
CA ASP A 75 14.71 -12.12 9.93
C ASP A 75 14.23 -10.90 9.12
N ILE A 76 12.91 -10.72 9.03
CA ILE A 76 12.30 -9.58 8.32
C ILE A 76 12.72 -8.26 8.99
N LEU A 77 12.63 -8.19 10.32
CA LEU A 77 13.01 -7.00 11.08
C LEU A 77 14.50 -6.70 10.94
N SER A 78 15.36 -7.72 10.99
CA SER A 78 16.81 -7.56 10.84
C SER A 78 17.17 -7.02 9.46
N TRP A 79 16.53 -7.52 8.39
CA TRP A 79 16.70 -6.95 7.05
C TRP A 79 16.18 -5.53 6.95
N ARG A 80 15.02 -5.20 7.57
CA ARG A 80 14.50 -3.83 7.58
C ARG A 80 15.47 -2.88 8.27
N GLU A 81 16.02 -3.28 9.41
CA GLU A 81 17.02 -2.49 10.15
C GLU A 81 18.27 -2.29 9.31
N PHE A 82 18.81 -3.35 8.70
CA PHE A 82 19.96 -3.26 7.80
C PHE A 82 19.73 -2.26 6.65
N PHE A 83 18.59 -2.32 5.96
CA PHE A 83 18.27 -1.40 4.86
C PHE A 83 18.11 0.05 5.34
N MET A 84 17.56 0.27 6.54
CA MET A 84 17.40 1.60 7.13
C MET A 84 18.73 2.18 7.62
N GLU A 85 19.60 1.37 8.22
CA GLU A 85 20.90 1.81 8.73
C GLU A 85 21.87 2.16 7.62
N LYS A 86 21.87 1.37 6.54
CA LYS A 86 22.73 1.60 5.37
C LYS A 86 22.13 2.56 4.34
N GLU A 87 20.97 3.14 4.62
CA GLU A 87 20.21 4.02 3.72
C GLU A 87 20.03 3.41 2.31
N ILE A 88 19.75 2.11 2.26
CA ILE A 88 19.55 1.38 1.01
C ILE A 88 18.12 1.60 0.53
N LYS A 89 17.98 2.17 -0.66
CA LYS A 89 16.71 2.39 -1.33
C LYS A 89 16.39 1.25 -2.30
N GLN A 90 15.31 0.53 -2.05
CA GLN A 90 14.84 -0.53 -2.95
C GLN A 90 14.07 0.05 -4.15
N ALA A 91 14.29 -0.52 -5.34
CA ALA A 91 13.50 -0.16 -6.53
C ALA A 91 12.02 -0.54 -6.40
N ILE A 92 11.71 -1.58 -5.61
CA ILE A 92 10.34 -1.97 -5.27
C ILE A 92 10.21 -2.24 -3.78
N LYS A 93 9.02 -2.03 -3.21
CA LYS A 93 8.72 -2.38 -1.82
C LYS A 93 8.78 -3.90 -1.64
N GLN A 94 9.90 -4.39 -1.11
CA GLN A 94 10.19 -5.81 -0.94
C GLN A 94 10.40 -6.20 0.53
N VAL A 95 11.45 -5.72 1.19
CA VAL A 95 11.73 -6.02 2.62
C VAL A 95 10.68 -5.37 3.53
N PHE A 96 10.16 -4.22 3.10
CA PHE A 96 9.06 -3.50 3.75
C PHE A 96 7.69 -3.91 3.21
N ARG A 97 7.59 -4.99 2.44
CA ARG A 97 6.31 -5.43 1.89
C ARG A 97 5.34 -5.88 3.00
N GLU A 98 4.08 -5.51 2.84
CA GLU A 98 2.97 -5.95 3.68
C GLU A 98 2.74 -7.46 3.53
N VAL A 99 2.43 -8.15 4.63
CA VAL A 99 2.14 -9.58 4.63
C VAL A 99 0.71 -9.80 5.12
N TYR A 100 -0.10 -10.47 4.30
CA TYR A 100 -1.46 -10.84 4.69
C TYR A 100 -1.49 -12.34 4.97
N ILE A 101 -1.76 -12.67 6.23
CA ILE A 101 -2.00 -14.04 6.68
C ILE A 101 -3.50 -14.31 6.75
N LEU A 102 -3.86 -15.58 6.64
CA LEU A 102 -5.22 -16.06 6.86
C LEU A 102 -5.63 -15.79 8.30
N THR A 103 -6.85 -15.31 8.50
CA THR A 103 -7.42 -14.94 9.80
C THR A 103 -8.57 -15.86 10.18
N ASP A 104 -8.96 -15.87 11.47
CA ASP A 104 -10.09 -16.67 11.96
C ASP A 104 -11.40 -16.33 11.22
N ALA A 105 -11.62 -15.04 10.92
CA ALA A 105 -12.78 -14.60 10.13
C ALA A 105 -12.82 -15.25 8.74
N GLU A 106 -11.67 -15.45 8.10
CA GLU A 106 -11.57 -16.08 6.78
C GLU A 106 -11.65 -17.62 6.86
N LEU A 107 -11.28 -18.20 8.00
CA LEU A 107 -11.52 -19.61 8.30
C LEU A 107 -13.02 -19.88 8.51
N GLU A 108 -13.76 -18.93 9.07
CA GLU A 108 -15.22 -19.02 9.23
C GLU A 108 -15.97 -18.90 7.90
N THR A 109 -15.64 -17.89 7.09
CA THR A 109 -16.27 -17.68 5.77
C THR A 109 -15.82 -18.69 4.72
N ARG A 110 -14.64 -19.32 4.93
CA ARG A 110 -14.00 -20.37 4.13
C ARG A 110 -13.62 -19.98 2.71
N VAL A 111 -14.55 -19.50 1.90
CA VAL A 111 -14.37 -19.33 0.43
C VAL A 111 -14.29 -17.87 -0.02
N TYR A 112 -14.42 -16.92 0.90
CA TYR A 112 -14.35 -15.50 0.59
C TYR A 112 -13.81 -14.69 1.75
N SER A 113 -13.19 -13.54 1.47
CA SER A 113 -12.74 -12.59 2.49
C SER A 113 -13.48 -11.26 2.34
N ASN A 114 -13.97 -10.74 3.47
CA ASN A 114 -14.60 -9.42 3.57
C ASN A 114 -13.61 -8.32 3.98
N ARG A 115 -12.30 -8.61 4.01
CA ARG A 115 -11.29 -7.67 4.53
C ARG A 115 -11.25 -6.35 3.78
N MET A 116 -11.66 -6.36 2.51
CA MET A 116 -11.74 -5.19 1.63
C MET A 116 -13.17 -4.90 1.18
N ALA A 117 -14.18 -5.41 1.89
CA ALA A 117 -15.58 -5.15 1.59
C ALA A 117 -16.06 -3.81 2.17
N ALA A 118 -17.19 -3.32 1.66
CA ALA A 118 -17.85 -2.11 2.13
C ALA A 118 -17.02 -0.82 2.00
N HIS A 119 -16.14 -0.73 0.99
CA HIS A 119 -15.48 0.53 0.62
C HIS A 119 -16.10 1.17 -0.62
N ILE A 120 -16.04 2.50 -0.68
CA ILE A 120 -16.50 3.29 -1.83
C ILE A 120 -15.28 3.78 -2.57
N LEU A 121 -15.10 3.34 -3.82
CA LEU A 121 -13.95 3.67 -4.66
C LEU A 121 -14.33 4.62 -5.78
N LYS A 122 -13.42 5.53 -6.13
CA LYS A 122 -13.45 6.27 -7.40
C LYS A 122 -13.20 5.29 -8.54
N GLN A 123 -14.24 4.99 -9.32
CA GLN A 123 -14.24 3.89 -10.28
C GLN A 123 -13.12 4.02 -11.32
N HIS A 124 -12.94 5.20 -11.92
CA HIS A 124 -11.90 5.42 -12.93
C HIS A 124 -10.49 5.20 -12.37
N GLN A 125 -10.23 5.69 -11.15
CA GLN A 125 -8.95 5.51 -10.48
C GLN A 125 -8.71 4.04 -10.15
N PHE A 126 -9.72 3.35 -9.63
CA PHE A 126 -9.68 1.91 -9.40
C PHE A 126 -9.38 1.14 -10.71
N ASN A 127 -10.06 1.45 -11.82
CA ASN A 127 -9.81 0.83 -13.12
C ASN A 127 -8.36 0.97 -13.59
N THR A 128 -7.78 2.17 -13.45
CA THR A 128 -6.37 2.41 -13.81
C THR A 128 -5.42 1.57 -12.94
N LEU A 129 -5.66 1.50 -11.63
CA LEU A 129 -4.84 0.70 -10.70
C LEU A 129 -4.96 -0.80 -11.00
N ALA A 130 -6.18 -1.29 -11.20
CA ALA A 130 -6.47 -2.68 -11.52
C ALA A 130 -5.75 -3.12 -12.80
N LYS A 131 -5.92 -2.35 -13.90
CA LYS A 131 -5.24 -2.62 -15.18
C LYS A 131 -3.72 -2.60 -15.05
N GLY A 132 -3.18 -1.65 -14.29
CA GLY A 132 -1.74 -1.57 -14.01
C GLY A 132 -1.18 -2.79 -13.26
N ARG A 133 -2.04 -3.56 -12.60
CA ARG A 133 -1.72 -4.82 -11.92
C ARG A 133 -2.27 -6.06 -12.63
N THR A 134 -2.63 -5.94 -13.91
CA THR A 134 -3.17 -7.03 -14.74
C THR A 134 -4.52 -7.60 -14.27
N TRP A 135 -5.21 -6.89 -13.38
CA TRP A 135 -6.62 -7.14 -13.12
C TRP A 135 -7.47 -6.55 -14.24
N SER A 136 -8.56 -7.22 -14.57
CA SER A 136 -9.48 -6.80 -15.62
C SER A 136 -10.92 -6.80 -15.13
N TYR A 137 -11.66 -5.76 -15.48
CA TYR A 137 -13.13 -5.70 -15.41
C TYR A 137 -13.65 -4.64 -16.39
N SER A 138 -14.96 -4.62 -16.60
CA SER A 138 -15.67 -3.62 -17.39
C SER A 138 -16.23 -2.54 -16.49
N LEU A 139 -16.11 -1.27 -16.89
CA LEU A 139 -16.73 -0.17 -16.13
C LEU A 139 -18.24 -0.38 -15.99
N LEU A 140 -18.76 -0.07 -14.81
CA LEU A 140 -20.17 0.01 -14.45
C LEU A 140 -20.71 1.39 -14.82
N GLY A 141 -21.90 1.44 -15.40
CA GLY A 141 -22.50 2.67 -15.90
C GLY A 141 -23.96 2.81 -15.50
N ALA A 142 -24.45 4.05 -15.48
CA ALA A 142 -25.80 4.44 -15.11
C ALA A 142 -26.86 4.11 -16.18
N TYR A 143 -26.64 3.03 -16.94
CA TYR A 143 -27.54 2.56 -17.98
C TYR A 143 -27.95 1.12 -17.66
N ASP A 144 -29.19 0.76 -18.01
CA ASP A 144 -29.70 -0.59 -17.81
C ASP A 144 -29.05 -1.56 -18.81
N ASP A 145 -27.99 -2.23 -18.36
CA ASP A 145 -27.35 -3.33 -19.08
C ASP A 145 -27.53 -4.69 -18.38
N GLY A 146 -28.42 -4.75 -17.39
CA GLY A 146 -28.70 -5.93 -16.58
C GLY A 146 -27.59 -6.34 -15.62
N ARG A 147 -26.61 -5.48 -15.33
CA ARG A 147 -25.55 -5.71 -14.34
C ARG A 147 -25.71 -4.80 -13.13
N ASP A 148 -25.95 -5.38 -11.95
CA ASP A 148 -25.95 -4.65 -10.66
C ASP A 148 -24.55 -4.60 -10.01
N GLY A 149 -23.56 -5.20 -10.67
CA GLY A 149 -22.20 -5.33 -10.19
C GLY A 149 -21.29 -5.98 -11.23
N GLU A 150 -20.00 -6.02 -10.93
CA GLU A 150 -18.97 -6.57 -11.81
C GLU A 150 -17.87 -7.24 -10.98
N ILE A 151 -17.03 -8.05 -11.63
CA ILE A 151 -15.93 -8.75 -10.98
C ILE A 151 -14.60 -8.34 -11.61
N ALA A 152 -13.76 -7.68 -10.81
CA ALA A 152 -12.35 -7.55 -11.17
C ALA A 152 -11.64 -8.88 -10.97
N ARG A 153 -11.04 -9.40 -12.04
CA ARG A 153 -10.37 -10.70 -12.03
C ARG A 153 -8.90 -10.60 -12.40
N ILE A 154 -8.07 -11.40 -11.74
CA ILE A 154 -6.68 -11.69 -12.15
C ILE A 154 -6.49 -13.20 -12.32
N SER A 155 -5.82 -13.61 -13.39
CA SER A 155 -5.46 -15.01 -13.62
C SER A 155 -4.11 -15.34 -13.00
N ILE A 156 -4.00 -16.52 -12.38
CA ILE A 156 -2.79 -17.02 -11.73
C ILE A 156 -2.53 -18.45 -12.23
N PRO A 157 -2.07 -18.60 -13.49
CA PRO A 157 -2.01 -19.90 -14.16
C PRO A 157 -1.08 -20.90 -13.48
N GLU A 158 0.00 -20.44 -12.85
CA GLU A 158 1.00 -21.33 -12.20
C GLU A 158 0.39 -22.15 -11.05
N TYR A 159 -0.72 -21.67 -10.48
CA TYR A 159 -1.44 -22.36 -9.42
C TYR A 159 -2.78 -22.90 -9.86
N ASN A 160 -3.14 -22.84 -11.15
CA ASN A 160 -4.49 -23.10 -11.64
C ASN A 160 -5.56 -22.34 -10.83
N LEU A 161 -5.33 -21.05 -10.61
CA LEU A 161 -6.20 -20.17 -9.83
C LEU A 161 -6.54 -18.91 -10.61
N SER A 162 -7.65 -18.29 -10.23
CA SER A 162 -7.89 -16.86 -10.44
C SER A 162 -8.38 -16.24 -9.14
N ALA A 163 -8.15 -14.95 -8.97
CA ALA A 163 -8.74 -14.19 -7.88
C ALA A 163 -9.77 -13.20 -8.43
N GLU A 164 -10.83 -13.01 -7.66
CA GLU A 164 -11.98 -12.18 -7.98
C GLU A 164 -12.18 -11.16 -6.86
N PHE A 165 -12.35 -9.90 -7.23
CA PHE A 165 -12.71 -8.81 -6.33
C PHE A 165 -14.03 -8.22 -6.81
N TRP A 166 -15.05 -8.42 -5.99
CA TRP A 166 -16.43 -8.07 -6.33
C TRP A 166 -16.65 -6.58 -6.13
N ILE A 167 -17.28 -5.95 -7.12
CA ILE A 167 -17.66 -4.55 -7.07
C ILE A 167 -19.15 -4.41 -7.43
N ASN A 168 -19.83 -3.50 -6.75
CA ASN A 168 -21.25 -3.25 -6.94
C ASN A 168 -21.47 -1.80 -7.36
N GLU A 169 -22.57 -1.55 -8.05
CA GLU A 169 -23.01 -0.20 -8.31
C GLU A 169 -23.35 0.53 -7.01
N ILE A 170 -23.04 1.81 -6.95
CA ILE A 170 -23.53 2.70 -5.90
C ILE A 170 -24.28 3.82 -6.58
N TYR A 171 -25.57 3.88 -6.29
CA TYR A 171 -26.39 5.00 -6.68
C TYR A 171 -26.09 6.21 -5.80
N ILE A 172 -25.33 7.16 -6.35
CA ILE A 172 -25.19 8.50 -5.82
C ILE A 172 -25.77 9.44 -6.87
N GLU A 173 -26.71 10.29 -6.45
CA GLU A 173 -27.41 11.23 -7.34
C GLU A 173 -26.42 12.05 -8.18
N ASP A 174 -26.67 12.12 -9.49
CA ASP A 174 -25.85 12.80 -10.49
C ASP A 174 -24.35 12.42 -10.50
N SER A 175 -24.00 11.26 -9.97
CA SER A 175 -22.60 10.85 -9.84
C SER A 175 -22.13 9.90 -10.95
N PHE A 176 -22.31 10.33 -12.21
CA PHE A 176 -21.76 9.70 -13.40
C PHE A 176 -21.12 10.75 -14.33
N ASN A 177 -20.32 10.31 -15.28
CA ASN A 177 -19.69 11.20 -16.27
C ASN A 177 -20.56 11.37 -17.53
N ASP A 178 -20.15 12.21 -18.48
CA ASP A 178 -20.90 12.46 -19.74
C ASP A 178 -21.17 11.20 -20.58
N ALA A 179 -20.40 10.13 -20.38
CA ALA A 179 -20.58 8.84 -21.05
C ALA A 179 -21.51 7.88 -20.27
N GLY A 180 -22.14 8.35 -19.19
CA GLY A 180 -23.00 7.54 -18.33
C GLY A 180 -22.24 6.53 -17.48
N ILE A 181 -20.94 6.70 -17.24
CA ILE A 181 -20.17 5.79 -16.37
C ILE A 181 -20.20 6.30 -14.94
N TRP A 182 -20.46 5.41 -13.98
CA TRP A 182 -20.50 5.76 -12.55
C TRP A 182 -19.14 6.31 -12.08
N ASN A 183 -19.15 7.39 -11.31
CA ASN A 183 -17.92 7.92 -10.72
C ASN A 183 -17.44 7.06 -9.55
N TYR A 184 -18.35 6.35 -8.87
CA TYR A 184 -18.07 5.54 -7.69
C TYR A 184 -18.62 4.12 -7.80
N VAL A 185 -17.95 3.17 -7.14
CA VAL A 185 -18.37 1.78 -7.00
C VAL A 185 -18.14 1.30 -5.57
N GLY A 186 -18.95 0.35 -5.12
CA GLY A 186 -18.82 -0.30 -3.82
C GLY A 186 -17.98 -1.55 -3.93
N THR A 187 -17.17 -1.84 -2.93
CA THR A 187 -16.41 -3.10 -2.86
C THR A 187 -17.15 -4.12 -2.01
N ASP A 188 -16.98 -5.38 -2.36
CA ASP A 188 -17.50 -6.51 -1.63
C ASP A 188 -16.36 -7.54 -1.44
N GLN A 189 -16.72 -8.82 -1.39
CA GLN A 189 -15.83 -9.92 -1.11
C GLN A 189 -14.71 -10.15 -2.14
N ILE A 190 -13.63 -10.76 -1.65
CA ILE A 190 -12.56 -11.34 -2.45
C ILE A 190 -12.73 -12.86 -2.45
N ARG A 191 -12.67 -13.48 -3.63
CA ARG A 191 -12.77 -14.93 -3.81
C ARG A 191 -11.60 -15.46 -4.64
N PHE A 192 -11.25 -16.71 -4.42
CA PHE A 192 -10.35 -17.45 -5.29
C PHE A 192 -11.14 -18.53 -6.01
N ILE A 193 -10.91 -18.65 -7.31
CA ILE A 193 -11.62 -19.60 -8.16
C ILE A 193 -10.62 -20.61 -8.72
N ARG A 194 -10.94 -21.89 -8.55
CA ARG A 194 -10.26 -23.04 -9.16
C ARG A 194 -11.28 -23.83 -9.95
N ASP A 195 -10.97 -24.15 -11.20
CA ASP A 195 -11.84 -24.96 -12.08
C ASP A 195 -13.30 -24.46 -12.14
N GLY A 196 -13.47 -23.12 -12.14
CA GLY A 196 -14.77 -22.46 -12.19
C GLY A 196 -15.57 -22.45 -10.88
N LYS A 197 -14.98 -22.88 -9.76
CA LYS A 197 -15.63 -22.91 -8.44
C LYS A 197 -14.83 -22.16 -7.39
N PRO A 198 -15.49 -21.57 -6.37
CA PRO A 198 -14.79 -21.00 -5.22
C PRO A 198 -13.92 -22.04 -4.51
N GLU A 199 -12.66 -21.70 -4.28
CA GLU A 199 -11.68 -22.47 -3.52
C GLU A 199 -11.65 -21.99 -2.07
N GLU A 200 -11.40 -22.90 -1.11
CA GLU A 200 -11.26 -22.48 0.28
C GLU A 200 -9.95 -21.73 0.49
N LEU A 201 -10.01 -20.61 1.20
CA LEU A 201 -8.88 -19.74 1.52
C LEU A 201 -7.75 -20.49 2.24
N LEU A 202 -8.09 -21.55 2.98
CA LEU A 202 -7.12 -22.44 3.64
C LEU A 202 -6.18 -23.15 2.65
N TYR A 203 -6.64 -23.44 1.44
CA TYR A 203 -5.86 -24.14 0.42
C TYR A 203 -5.16 -23.19 -0.56
N ILE A 204 -5.31 -21.88 -0.37
CA ILE A 204 -4.62 -20.88 -1.18
C ILE A 204 -3.17 -20.76 -0.70
N PRO A 205 -2.17 -20.85 -1.61
CA PRO A 205 -0.78 -20.64 -1.25
C PRO A 205 -0.61 -19.28 -0.54
N PRO A 206 0.06 -19.21 0.63
CA PRO A 206 0.15 -17.97 1.42
C PRO A 206 0.72 -16.77 0.65
N ILE A 207 1.67 -16.99 -0.27
CA ILE A 207 2.20 -15.92 -1.13
C ILE A 207 1.11 -15.39 -2.05
N VAL A 208 0.31 -16.28 -2.66
CA VAL A 208 -0.78 -15.89 -3.57
C VAL A 208 -1.84 -15.10 -2.81
N LEU A 209 -2.25 -15.58 -1.63
CA LEU A 209 -3.18 -14.86 -0.76
C LEU A 209 -2.65 -13.46 -0.44
N SER A 210 -1.40 -13.38 0.02
CA SER A 210 -0.77 -12.12 0.41
C SER A 210 -0.68 -11.13 -0.73
N GLU A 211 -0.33 -11.57 -1.93
CA GLU A 211 -0.19 -10.69 -3.10
C GLU A 211 -1.54 -10.17 -3.61
N VAL A 212 -2.56 -11.04 -3.65
CA VAL A 212 -3.91 -10.64 -4.03
C VAL A 212 -4.50 -9.64 -3.02
N MET A 213 -4.35 -9.91 -1.73
CA MET A 213 -4.80 -8.98 -0.68
C MET A 213 -4.06 -7.64 -0.73
N ARG A 214 -2.78 -7.66 -1.10
CA ARG A 214 -1.99 -6.45 -1.26
C ARG A 214 -2.45 -5.60 -2.45
N ASP A 215 -2.88 -6.24 -3.53
CA ASP A 215 -3.47 -5.55 -4.68
C ASP A 215 -4.80 -4.89 -4.30
N THR A 216 -5.68 -5.62 -3.63
CA THR A 216 -6.99 -5.09 -3.21
C THR A 216 -6.87 -4.02 -2.13
N ASP A 217 -5.93 -4.14 -1.17
CA ASP A 217 -5.60 -3.07 -0.23
C ASP A 217 -5.05 -1.83 -0.93
N LEU A 218 -4.26 -1.97 -2.01
CA LEU A 218 -3.84 -0.82 -2.81
C LEU A 218 -5.05 -0.15 -3.48
N PHE A 219 -5.96 -0.93 -4.06
CA PHE A 219 -7.15 -0.41 -4.71
C PHE A 219 -8.00 0.40 -3.73
N VAL A 220 -8.29 -0.18 -2.56
CA VAL A 220 -9.03 0.49 -1.49
C VAL A 220 -8.24 1.70 -0.97
N GLY A 221 -6.98 1.50 -0.60
CA GLY A 221 -6.13 2.51 0.02
C GLY A 221 -5.81 3.72 -0.86
N VAL A 222 -5.95 3.62 -2.19
CA VAL A 222 -5.67 4.73 -3.12
C VAL A 222 -6.94 5.27 -3.77
N ALA A 223 -7.90 4.42 -4.13
CA ALA A 223 -9.12 4.83 -4.81
C ALA A 223 -10.29 5.14 -3.85
N SER A 224 -10.19 4.82 -2.56
CA SER A 224 -11.27 5.13 -1.62
C SER A 224 -11.56 6.62 -1.53
N VAL A 225 -12.85 6.97 -1.53
CA VAL A 225 -13.33 8.33 -1.27
C VAL A 225 -12.96 8.83 0.13
N GLY A 226 -12.68 7.92 1.07
CA GLY A 226 -12.19 8.27 2.41
C GLY A 226 -10.82 8.96 2.42
N ASN A 227 -10.08 8.90 1.31
CA ASN A 227 -8.84 9.67 1.14
C ASN A 227 -9.05 11.01 0.41
N ASP A 228 -10.27 11.32 -0.05
CA ASP A 228 -10.59 12.58 -0.68
C ASP A 228 -11.13 13.56 0.38
N PRO A 229 -10.34 14.59 0.75
CA PRO A 229 -10.71 15.52 1.81
C PRO A 229 -11.89 16.42 1.41
N GLU A 230 -12.15 16.58 0.11
CA GLU A 230 -13.21 17.44 -0.43
C GLU A 230 -14.51 16.66 -0.67
N TRP A 231 -14.55 15.34 -0.43
CA TRP A 231 -15.70 14.53 -0.83
C TRP A 231 -16.95 14.84 -0.01
N SER A 232 -16.82 15.17 1.28
CA SER A 232 -17.98 15.59 2.10
C SER A 232 -18.62 16.90 1.62
N ASP A 233 -17.83 17.79 1.00
CA ASP A 233 -18.24 19.14 0.65
C ASP A 233 -18.85 19.23 -0.76
N ARG A 234 -18.76 18.15 -1.56
CA ARG A 234 -19.35 18.06 -2.92
C ARG A 234 -20.86 17.83 -2.95
N GLY A 235 -21.55 17.93 -1.81
CA GLY A 235 -23.01 18.00 -1.73
C GLY A 235 -23.78 16.70 -2.05
N ALA A 236 -23.13 15.69 -2.63
CA ALA A 236 -23.78 14.49 -3.16
C ALA A 236 -23.82 13.29 -2.18
N VAL A 237 -23.76 13.52 -0.87
CA VAL A 237 -23.68 12.41 0.09
C VAL A 237 -24.71 12.53 1.22
N ASP A 238 -25.65 11.59 1.18
CA ASP A 238 -26.56 11.33 2.30
C ASP A 238 -25.78 11.08 3.62
N THR A 239 -26.54 10.98 4.71
CA THR A 239 -25.98 10.73 6.04
C THR A 239 -25.17 9.44 6.14
N GLN A 240 -25.51 8.40 5.38
CA GLN A 240 -24.83 7.10 5.42
C GLN A 240 -23.42 7.20 4.84
N HIS A 241 -23.29 7.87 3.70
CA HIS A 241 -22.02 8.07 3.02
C HIS A 241 -21.06 8.99 3.79
N ARG A 242 -21.58 10.05 4.43
CA ARG A 242 -20.78 10.89 5.35
C ARG A 242 -20.22 10.11 6.55
N ASN A 243 -21.02 9.20 7.12
CA ASN A 243 -20.57 8.34 8.21
C ASN A 243 -19.46 7.37 7.77
N TYR A 244 -19.55 6.84 6.54
CA TYR A 244 -18.48 6.01 5.96
C TYR A 244 -17.16 6.79 5.88
N TRP A 245 -17.17 8.00 5.33
CA TRP A 245 -15.95 8.81 5.19
C TRP A 245 -15.29 9.11 6.54
N GLN A 246 -16.07 9.47 7.57
CA GLN A 246 -15.52 9.73 8.91
C GLN A 246 -14.90 8.47 9.52
N THR A 247 -15.61 7.33 9.41
CA THR A 247 -15.18 6.05 9.98
C THR A 247 -13.89 5.55 9.31
N TYR A 248 -13.80 5.66 7.97
CA TYR A 248 -12.62 5.24 7.24
C TYR A 248 -11.44 6.20 7.45
N SER A 249 -11.69 7.52 7.36
CA SER A 249 -10.66 8.57 7.43
C SER A 249 -9.82 8.50 8.70
N PHE A 250 -10.42 8.08 9.81
CA PHE A 250 -9.78 8.03 11.12
C PHE A 250 -9.92 6.64 11.77
N GLY A 251 -10.16 5.60 10.96
CA GLY A 251 -10.36 4.22 11.40
C GLY A 251 -9.10 3.53 11.90
N ASN A 252 -9.09 2.20 11.96
CA ASN A 252 -7.88 1.45 12.30
C ASN A 252 -6.88 1.44 11.13
N LEU A 253 -5.60 1.26 11.43
CA LEU A 253 -4.56 1.18 10.40
C LEU A 253 -4.69 -0.13 9.59
N ASN A 254 -4.79 -0.02 8.26
CA ASN A 254 -4.60 -1.15 7.35
C ASN A 254 -3.12 -1.58 7.31
N GLU A 255 -2.81 -2.70 6.64
CA GLU A 255 -1.44 -3.24 6.62
C GLU A 255 -0.43 -2.27 6.00
N THR A 256 -0.83 -1.58 4.93
CA THR A 256 0.01 -0.53 4.34
C THR A 256 0.33 0.57 5.36
N ALA A 257 -0.66 1.03 6.13
CA ALA A 257 -0.47 2.06 7.14
C ALA A 257 0.33 1.59 8.36
N LYS A 258 0.21 0.31 8.75
CA LYS A 258 1.05 -0.30 9.80
C LYS A 258 2.52 -0.30 9.38
N VAL A 259 2.82 -0.67 8.14
CA VAL A 259 4.19 -0.59 7.60
C VAL A 259 4.69 0.86 7.57
N ARG A 260 3.85 1.82 7.16
CA ARG A 260 4.21 3.25 7.22
C ARG A 260 4.55 3.69 8.63
N LYS A 261 3.75 3.29 9.63
CA LYS A 261 4.01 3.58 11.05
C LYS A 261 5.39 3.06 11.47
N GLN A 262 5.72 1.80 11.15
CA GLN A 262 7.03 1.20 11.49
C GLN A 262 8.19 1.96 10.85
N ILE A 263 8.04 2.40 9.60
CA ILE A 263 9.05 3.23 8.92
C ILE A 263 9.16 4.60 9.60
N LEU A 264 8.03 5.24 9.92
CA LEU A 264 7.99 6.53 10.59
C LEU A 264 8.64 6.48 11.98
N GLU A 265 8.41 5.43 12.78
CA GLU A 265 9.05 5.26 14.09
C GLU A 265 10.58 5.28 14.01
N ARG A 266 11.15 4.81 12.91
CA ARG A 266 12.61 4.82 12.68
C ARG A 266 13.11 6.10 12.02
N LEU A 267 12.33 6.71 11.14
CA LEU A 267 12.70 7.96 10.47
C LEU A 267 12.56 9.16 11.42
N LEU A 268 11.48 9.24 12.19
CA LEU A 268 11.07 10.42 12.94
C LEU A 268 12.18 11.01 13.82
N PRO A 269 12.97 10.22 14.60
CA PRO A 269 14.05 10.76 15.43
C PRO A 269 15.16 11.46 14.63
N ARG A 270 15.31 11.16 13.34
CA ARG A 270 16.32 11.74 12.45
C ARG A 270 15.79 12.95 11.67
N LEU A 271 14.49 13.24 11.74
CA LEU A 271 13.88 14.35 11.02
C LEU A 271 14.04 15.67 11.79
N LYS A 272 14.06 16.80 11.06
CA LYS A 272 14.13 18.14 11.67
C LYS A 272 12.96 18.43 12.63
N ILE A 273 11.82 17.79 12.41
CA ILE A 273 10.60 17.93 13.22
C ILE A 273 10.58 17.05 14.47
N ALA A 274 11.61 16.25 14.74
CA ALA A 274 11.62 15.27 15.84
C ALA A 274 11.25 15.86 17.21
N LYS A 275 11.57 17.14 17.46
CA LYS A 275 11.28 17.81 18.74
C LYS A 275 9.81 18.20 18.93
N VAL A 276 9.05 18.27 17.84
CA VAL A 276 7.65 18.73 17.82
C VAL A 276 6.71 17.65 17.31
N ALA A 277 7.23 16.45 17.04
CA ALA A 277 6.49 15.38 16.42
C ALA A 277 6.57 14.10 17.25
N GLU A 278 5.42 13.45 17.46
CA GLU A 278 5.30 12.23 18.25
C GLU A 278 4.31 11.28 17.58
N ILE A 279 4.59 9.98 17.58
CA ILE A 279 3.63 8.97 17.11
C ILE A 279 2.82 8.48 18.31
N LYS A 280 1.50 8.66 18.25
CA LYS A 280 0.58 8.15 19.28
C LYS A 280 -0.53 7.35 18.61
N ASP A 281 -0.58 6.07 18.94
CA ASP A 281 -1.52 5.10 18.36
C ASP A 281 -1.48 5.11 16.81
N LYS A 282 -2.54 5.59 16.15
CA LYS A 282 -2.70 5.65 14.69
C LYS A 282 -2.40 7.03 14.08
N PHE A 283 -1.91 7.96 14.89
CA PHE A 283 -1.64 9.33 14.49
C PHE A 283 -0.17 9.70 14.64
N LEU A 284 0.30 10.54 13.71
CA LEU A 284 1.48 11.38 13.90
C LEU A 284 1.00 12.75 14.42
N LEU A 285 1.33 13.05 15.67
CA LEU A 285 1.04 14.32 16.32
C LEU A 285 2.13 15.31 15.96
N ILE A 286 1.73 16.53 15.60
CA ILE A 286 2.62 17.64 15.27
C ILE A 286 2.21 18.84 16.11
N LYS A 287 3.10 19.29 16.99
CA LYS A 287 2.92 20.51 17.77
C LYS A 287 3.47 21.70 16.98
N GLY A 288 2.61 22.38 16.24
CA GLY A 288 2.94 23.64 15.56
C GLY A 288 3.08 24.81 16.55
N SER A 289 3.34 25.98 15.99
CA SER A 289 3.38 27.26 16.71
C SER A 289 1.98 27.79 17.03
N ILE A 290 0.97 27.45 16.22
CA ILE A 290 -0.42 27.91 16.36
C ILE A 290 -1.30 26.81 16.99
N ARG A 291 -1.26 25.58 16.46
CA ARG A 291 -2.08 24.45 16.96
C ARG A 291 -1.29 23.15 17.07
N THR A 292 -1.89 22.17 17.75
CA THR A 292 -1.47 20.76 17.67
C THR A 292 -2.33 20.05 16.63
N TYR A 293 -1.69 19.25 15.78
CA TYR A 293 -2.31 18.53 14.68
C TYR A 293 -2.15 17.03 14.86
N LYS A 294 -3.19 16.26 14.53
CA LYS A 294 -3.17 14.79 14.48
C LYS A 294 -3.32 14.33 13.04
N ILE A 295 -2.24 13.84 12.43
CA ILE A 295 -2.24 13.30 11.06
C ILE A 295 -2.46 11.79 11.13
N HIS A 296 -3.56 11.29 10.57
CA HIS A 296 -3.82 9.85 10.54
C HIS A 296 -2.85 9.14 9.60
N ILE A 297 -2.17 8.09 10.08
CA ILE A 297 -1.07 7.45 9.33
C ILE A 297 -1.56 6.72 8.07
N GLY A 298 -2.81 6.26 8.06
CA GLY A 298 -3.40 5.57 6.91
C GLY A 298 -3.89 6.51 5.81
N SER A 299 -4.84 7.38 6.14
CA SER A 299 -5.54 8.27 5.20
C SER A 299 -4.79 9.58 4.94
N THR A 300 -3.83 9.94 5.79
CA THR A 300 -3.15 11.25 5.82
C THR A 300 -4.07 12.44 6.18
N ASN A 301 -5.30 12.17 6.61
CA ASN A 301 -6.25 13.20 7.04
C ASN A 301 -5.85 13.81 8.39
N ILE A 302 -6.16 15.10 8.59
CA ILE A 302 -5.66 15.90 9.70
C ILE A 302 -6.81 16.34 10.59
N LEU A 303 -6.64 16.20 11.90
CA LEU A 303 -7.48 16.81 12.93
C LEU A 303 -6.67 17.86 13.69
N MET A 304 -7.33 18.93 14.13
CA MET A 304 -6.75 20.01 14.95
C MET A 304 -7.25 19.90 16.38
N GLU A 305 -6.33 19.88 17.34
CA GLU A 305 -6.69 19.99 18.75
C GLU A 305 -7.08 21.43 19.12
N PRO A 306 -7.93 21.63 20.15
CA PRO A 306 -8.46 20.62 21.09
C PRO A 306 -9.79 19.96 20.70
N ASN A 307 -10.47 20.46 19.66
CA ASN A 307 -11.83 20.07 19.31
C ASN A 307 -11.92 19.01 18.21
N ASP A 308 -10.78 18.51 17.73
CA ASP A 308 -10.68 17.56 16.60
C ASP A 308 -11.36 18.09 15.33
N GLU A 309 -11.21 19.40 15.08
CA GLU A 309 -11.66 20.01 13.84
C GLU A 309 -10.84 19.50 12.66
N TYR A 310 -11.53 19.14 11.58
CA TYR A 310 -10.89 18.68 10.37
C TYR A 310 -10.11 19.81 9.68
N LEU A 311 -8.88 19.53 9.25
CA LEU A 311 -8.08 20.43 8.43
C LEU A 311 -7.86 19.83 7.04
N CYS A 312 -8.46 20.44 6.02
CA CYS A 312 -8.27 20.05 4.63
C CYS A 312 -6.99 20.71 4.07
N ILE A 313 -6.03 19.89 3.67
CA ILE A 313 -4.84 20.32 2.91
C ILE A 313 -4.76 19.50 1.63
N VAL A 314 -5.04 20.15 0.51
CA VAL A 314 -4.90 19.57 -0.82
C VAL A 314 -3.47 19.77 -1.30
N ALA A 315 -2.73 18.68 -1.47
CA ALA A 315 -1.39 18.76 -2.05
C ALA A 315 -1.48 19.14 -3.54
N ASP A 316 -0.73 20.15 -3.94
CA ASP A 316 -0.63 20.55 -5.33
C ASP A 316 0.20 19.49 -6.10
N ARG A 317 -0.47 18.62 -6.85
CA ARG A 317 0.12 17.44 -7.53
C ARG A 317 1.26 17.78 -8.48
N LYS A 318 1.44 19.06 -8.85
CA LYS A 318 2.50 19.54 -9.75
C LYS A 318 3.85 19.74 -9.06
N LYS A 319 3.89 19.84 -7.73
CA LYS A 319 5.14 19.85 -6.98
C LYS A 319 5.33 18.47 -6.39
N ASP A 320 6.04 17.61 -7.11
CA ASP A 320 6.72 16.50 -6.45
C ASP A 320 7.68 17.14 -5.44
N PRO A 321 7.41 17.12 -4.12
CA PRO A 321 8.43 17.51 -3.20
C PRO A 321 9.46 16.40 -3.35
N GLN A 322 10.50 16.65 -4.14
CA GLN A 322 11.79 15.98 -4.03
C GLN A 322 12.26 16.23 -2.59
N SER A 323 11.67 15.50 -1.65
CA SER A 323 12.05 15.53 -0.27
C SER A 323 13.46 14.96 -0.28
N LYS A 324 14.43 15.74 0.20
CA LYS A 324 15.80 15.27 0.47
C LYS A 324 15.83 14.22 1.61
N ILE A 325 14.70 13.57 1.88
CA ILE A 325 14.48 12.64 2.96
C ILE A 325 14.60 11.25 2.37
N PHE A 326 15.50 10.47 2.93
CA PHE A 326 15.64 9.07 2.57
C PHE A 326 14.33 8.33 2.83
N LEU A 327 13.84 7.63 1.80
CA LEU A 327 12.77 6.64 1.91
C LEU A 327 13.34 5.29 1.48
N PRO A 328 13.04 4.19 2.21
CA PRO A 328 13.65 2.89 1.97
C PRO A 328 13.22 2.22 0.66
N PHE A 329 12.23 2.78 -0.06
CA PHE A 329 11.76 2.28 -1.35
C PHE A 329 10.99 3.36 -2.13
N GLU A 330 10.78 3.12 -3.43
CA GLU A 330 9.95 3.96 -4.29
C GLU A 330 8.46 3.57 -4.24
N GLY A 331 7.58 4.55 -4.51
CA GLY A 331 6.18 4.28 -4.84
C GLY A 331 5.15 4.35 -3.71
N ASP A 332 5.49 4.80 -2.49
CA ASP A 332 4.49 5.08 -1.43
C ASP A 332 4.20 6.57 -1.30
N ALA A 333 3.30 7.03 -2.17
CA ALA A 333 2.83 8.42 -2.18
C ALA A 333 2.16 8.83 -0.85
N GLY A 334 1.56 7.89 -0.12
CA GLY A 334 0.92 8.16 1.17
C GLY A 334 1.92 8.56 2.25
N LEU A 335 3.05 7.85 2.33
CA LEU A 335 4.14 8.21 3.23
C LEU A 335 4.74 9.58 2.89
N SER A 336 5.00 9.84 1.61
CA SER A 336 5.51 11.15 1.15
C SER A 336 4.54 12.29 1.47
N LEU A 337 3.24 12.09 1.27
CA LEU A 337 2.21 13.07 1.56
C LEU A 337 2.10 13.34 3.07
N LEU A 338 2.13 12.28 3.88
CA LEU A 338 2.12 12.36 5.34
C LEU A 338 3.30 13.19 5.85
N LEU A 339 4.51 12.88 5.38
CA LEU A 339 5.71 13.64 5.75
C LEU A 339 5.61 15.10 5.29
N SER A 340 5.16 15.34 4.06
CA SER A 340 5.01 16.71 3.53
C SER A 340 4.05 17.55 4.38
N LYS A 341 2.90 16.98 4.78
CA LYS A 341 1.95 17.61 5.71
C LYS A 341 2.59 17.85 7.08
N ALA A 342 3.31 16.88 7.61
CA ALA A 342 3.99 17.01 8.91
C ALA A 342 5.02 18.15 8.92
N PHE A 343 5.84 18.28 7.87
CA PHE A 343 6.80 19.39 7.76
C PHE A 343 6.11 20.75 7.61
N LEU A 344 5.05 20.83 6.82
CA LEU A 344 4.27 22.05 6.65
C LEU A 344 3.67 22.51 7.99
N LEU A 345 3.06 21.59 8.74
CA LEU A 345 2.36 21.87 9.99
C LEU A 345 3.29 22.11 11.18
N ALA A 346 4.53 21.60 11.13
CA ALA A 346 5.55 21.90 12.13
C ALA A 346 6.00 23.37 12.10
N GLU A 347 5.76 24.07 10.98
CA GLU A 347 6.02 25.51 10.82
C GLU A 347 4.72 26.24 10.40
N ASP A 348 3.61 25.92 11.08
CA ASP A 348 2.28 26.46 10.77
C ASP A 348 2.18 27.99 10.77
N ASP A 349 3.03 28.68 11.55
CA ASP A 349 3.18 30.14 11.58
C ASP A 349 3.74 30.74 10.29
N LYS A 350 4.43 29.93 9.48
CA LYS A 350 5.04 30.34 8.21
C LYS A 350 4.16 30.03 6.99
N ILE A 351 3.01 29.41 7.19
CA ILE A 351 2.09 29.08 6.10
C ILE A 351 1.48 30.37 5.54
N VAL A 352 1.67 30.60 4.23
CA VAL A 352 1.13 31.77 3.52
C VAL A 352 -0.15 31.49 2.74
N ASP A 353 -0.48 30.22 2.54
CA ASP A 353 -1.68 29.83 1.80
C ASP A 353 -2.95 30.20 2.60
N SER A 354 -3.73 31.14 2.08
CA SER A 354 -4.93 31.64 2.74
C SER A 354 -5.99 30.56 2.96
N SER A 355 -6.06 29.54 2.08
CA SER A 355 -7.03 28.45 2.23
C SER A 355 -6.73 27.61 3.47
N ILE A 356 -5.45 27.43 3.82
CA ILE A 356 -5.01 26.69 5.01
C ILE A 356 -5.07 27.59 6.25
N VAL A 357 -4.55 28.82 6.16
CA VAL A 357 -4.49 29.76 7.29
C VAL A 357 -5.88 30.09 7.83
N SER A 358 -6.87 30.24 6.94
CA SER A 358 -8.26 30.51 7.34
C SER A 358 -8.89 29.36 8.13
N GLN A 359 -8.48 28.11 7.88
CA GLN A 359 -8.97 26.94 8.61
C GLN A 359 -8.29 26.81 9.98
N ILE A 360 -6.97 27.04 10.05
CA ILE A 360 -6.21 26.96 11.31
C ILE A 360 -6.64 28.03 12.33
N LYS A 361 -7.03 29.22 11.85
CA LYS A 361 -7.37 30.36 12.70
C LYS A 361 -8.84 30.45 13.12
N LYS A 362 -9.72 29.62 12.56
CA LYS A 362 -11.08 29.44 13.06
C LYS A 362 -11.01 28.76 14.40
#